data_AF-A0A2P5M0I9-F1
#
_entry.id   AF-A0A2P5M0I9-F1
#
_cell.length_a   1.000
_cell.length_b   1.000
_cell.length_c   1.000
_cell.angle_alpha   90.00
_cell.angle_beta   90.00
_cell.angle_gamma   90.00
#
_symmetry.space_group_name_H-M   'P 1'
#
loop_
_entity.id
_entity.type
_entity.pdbx_description
1 polymer ?
#
loop_
_entity_poly.entity_id
_entity_poly.type
_entity_poly.pdbx_seq_one_letter_code
_entity_poly.pdbx_strand_id
1 'polypeptide(L)' 'MKQKPPSAKQQAEIQQALLLHKNGQLAEATALYKKLLAALPGNPQLLAGLGLLHLQQGQYNQGLILFDKSL' A
#
# COMPACT_ATOMS: atom_id res chain seq x y z
N MET A 1 -8.12 8.45 15.08
CA MET A 1 -9.20 7.68 14.42
C MET A 1 -8.81 6.21 14.44
N LYS A 2 -9.51 5.34 15.19
CA LYS A 2 -9.18 3.91 15.24
C LYS A 2 -9.79 3.25 14.01
N GLN A 3 -8.98 3.02 12.97
CA GLN A 3 -9.47 2.31 11.79
C GLN A 3 -9.96 0.93 12.15
N LYS A 4 -11.09 0.55 11.56
CA LYS A 4 -11.68 -0.77 11.75
C LYS A 4 -10.70 -1.82 11.19
N PRO A 5 -10.48 -2.94 11.89
CA PRO A 5 -9.57 -3.97 11.42
C PRO A 5 -10.01 -4.48 10.03
N PRO A 6 -9.06 -4.76 9.12
CA PRO A 6 -9.37 -5.29 7.80
C PRO A 6 -10.09 -6.63 7.92
N SER A 7 -11.12 -6.83 7.10
CA SER A 7 -11.81 -8.11 6.94
C SER A 7 -10.86 -9.20 6.43
N ALA A 8 -11.24 -10.47 6.58
CA ALA A 8 -10.42 -11.60 6.09
C ALA A 8 -10.10 -11.49 4.59
N LYS A 9 -11.04 -10.99 3.77
CA LYS A 9 -10.82 -10.72 2.35
C LYS A 9 -9.75 -9.64 2.15
N GLN A 10 -9.85 -8.53 2.87
CA GLN A 10 -8.86 -7.46 2.79
C GLN A 10 -7.49 -7.93 3.27
N GLN A 11 -7.42 -8.77 4.29
CA GLN A 11 -6.16 -9.37 4.75
C GLN A 11 -5.52 -10.22 3.65
N ALA A 12 -6.30 -11.05 2.95
CA ALA A 12 -5.80 -11.84 1.81
C ALA A 12 -5.30 -10.94 0.67
N GLU A 13 -6.04 -9.88 0.33
CA GLU A 13 -5.62 -8.89 -0.69
C GLU A 13 -4.34 -8.14 -0.27
N ILE A 14 -4.16 -7.84 1.03
CA ILE A 14 -2.93 -7.24 1.57
C ILE A 14 -1.73 -8.19 1.36
N GLN A 15 -1.89 -9.48 1.69
CA GLN A 15 -0.85 -10.48 1.47
C GLN A 15 -0.52 -10.62 -0.02
N GLN A 16 -1.52 -10.59 -0.90
CA GLN A 16 -1.32 -10.60 -2.34
C GLN A 16 -0.55 -9.37 -2.83
N ALA A 17 -0.85 -8.16 -2.33
CA ALA A 17 -0.14 -6.94 -2.69
C ALA A 17 1.35 -7.03 -2.30
N LEU A 18 1.63 -7.58 -1.12
CA LEU A 18 3.00 -7.82 -0.65
C LEU A 18 3.74 -8.83 -1.54
N LEU A 19 3.10 -9.92 -1.95
CA LEU A 19 3.71 -10.91 -2.85
C LEU A 19 4.02 -10.31 -4.22
N LEU A 20 3.07 -9.59 -4.83
CA LEU A 20 3.28 -8.89 -6.10
C LEU A 20 4.46 -7.92 -6.00
N HIS A 21 4.52 -7.17 -4.90
CA HIS A 21 5.63 -6.25 -4.64
C HIS A 21 6.97 -6.98 -4.57
N LYS A 22 7.06 -8.05 -3.78
CA LYS A 22 8.29 -8.85 -3.64
C LYS A 22 8.74 -9.52 -4.94
N ASN A 23 7.79 -9.86 -5.81
CA ASN A 23 8.08 -10.45 -7.13
C ASN A 23 8.48 -9.40 -8.19
N GLY A 24 8.55 -8.11 -7.84
CA GLY A 24 8.85 -7.05 -8.80
C GLY A 24 7.69 -6.73 -9.74
N GLN A 25 6.49 -7.27 -9.48
CA GLN A 25 5.25 -6.95 -10.21
C GLN A 25 4.69 -5.60 -9.74
N LEU A 26 5.49 -4.55 -9.92
CA LEU A 26 5.26 -3.24 -9.28
C LEU A 26 3.94 -2.59 -9.72
N ALA A 27 3.55 -2.75 -10.99
CA ALA A 27 2.30 -2.18 -11.51
C ALA A 27 1.05 -2.83 -10.87
N GLU A 28 1.02 -4.16 -10.78
CA GLU A 28 -0.07 -4.91 -10.16
C GLU A 28 -0.15 -4.66 -8.66
N ALA A 29 1.01 -4.63 -7.98
CA ALA A 29 1.09 -4.28 -6.57
C ALA A 29 0.55 -2.86 -6.32
N THR A 30 0.96 -1.89 -7.13
CA THR A 30 0.48 -0.49 -7.05
C THR A 30 -1.04 -0.41 -7.21
N ALA A 31 -1.61 -1.11 -8.19
CA ALA A 31 -3.06 -1.14 -8.40
C ALA A 31 -3.80 -1.73 -7.20
N LEU A 32 -3.28 -2.82 -6.62
CA LEU A 32 -3.89 -3.48 -5.48
C LEU A 32 -3.78 -2.64 -4.19
N TYR A 33 -2.63 -2.00 -3.94
CA TYR A 33 -2.48 -1.04 -2.83
C TYR A 33 -3.46 0.12 -2.94
N LYS A 34 -3.60 0.73 -4.13
CA LYS A 34 -4.57 1.82 -4.36
C LYS A 34 -6.01 1.38 -4.10
N LYS A 35 -6.39 0.18 -4.57
CA LYS A 35 -7.71 -0.41 -4.30
C LYS A 35 -7.96 -0.60 -2.81
N LEU A 36 -6.97 -1.15 -2.08
CA LEU A 36 -7.08 -1.38 -0.65
C LEU A 36 -7.13 -0.07 0.15
N LEU A 37 -6.36 0.95 -0.25
CA LEU A 37 -6.43 2.28 0.34
C LEU A 37 -7.77 2.99 0.09
N ALA A 38 -8.45 2.72 -1.02
CA ALA A 38 -9.82 3.23 -1.20
C ALA A 38 -10.79 2.69 -0.13
N ALA A 39 -10.58 1.46 0.34
CA ALA A 39 -11.38 0.85 1.40
C ALA A 39 -10.83 1.13 2.81
N LEU A 40 -9.51 1.35 2.94
CA LEU A 40 -8.77 1.51 4.19
C LEU A 40 -7.83 2.74 4.10
N PRO A 41 -8.37 3.97 3.95
CA PRO A 41 -7.61 5.14 3.52
C PRO A 41 -6.53 5.63 4.48
N GLY A 42 -6.61 5.25 5.76
CA GLY A 42 -5.59 5.63 6.73
C GLY A 42 -4.63 4.50 7.06
N ASN A 43 -4.71 3.33 6.43
CA ASN A 43 -4.00 2.15 6.92
C ASN A 43 -2.49 2.35 6.76
N PRO A 44 -1.72 2.44 7.86
CA PRO A 44 -0.30 2.76 7.79
C PRO A 44 0.49 1.78 6.93
N GLN A 45 0.20 0.48 7.05
CA GLN A 45 0.90 -0.55 6.30
C GLN A 45 0.73 -0.40 4.79
N LEU A 46 -0.47 -0.02 4.34
CA LEU A 46 -0.75 0.17 2.92
C LEU A 46 -0.17 1.47 2.39
N LEU A 47 -0.20 2.54 3.19
CA LEU A 47 0.42 3.82 2.86
C LEU A 47 1.95 3.66 2.72
N ALA A 48 2.59 3.01 3.69
CA ALA A 48 4.02 2.69 3.63
C ALA A 48 4.37 1.78 2.46
N GLY A 49 3.58 0.73 2.20
CA GLY A 49 3.80 -0.20 1.09
C GLY A 49 3.73 0.49 -0.28
N LEU A 50 2.71 1.33 -0.49
CA LEU A 50 2.60 2.13 -1.71
C LEU A 50 3.72 3.18 -1.80
N GLY A 51 4.07 3.83 -0.68
CA GLY A 51 5.16 4.78 -0.60
C GLY A 51 6.50 4.17 -1.04
N LEU A 52 6.83 2.99 -0.51
CA LEU A 52 8.04 2.24 -0.86
C LEU A 52 8.07 1.82 -2.33
N LEU A 53 6.92 1.51 -2.93
CA LEU A 53 6.77 1.23 -4.35
C LEU A 53 7.10 2.45 -5.21
N HIS A 54 6.58 3.62 -4.85
CA HIS A 54 6.90 4.88 -5.52
C HIS A 54 8.38 5.21 -5.42
N LEU A 55 9.01 5.00 -4.25
CA LEU A 55 10.46 5.19 -4.09
C LEU A 55 11.27 4.25 -5.01
N GLN A 56 10.89 2.97 -5.10
CA GLN A 56 11.55 2.01 -6.00
C GLN A 56 11.44 2.36 -7.49
N GLN A 57 10.39 3.09 -7.86
CA GLN A 57 10.19 3.58 -9.23
C GLN A 57 10.84 4.95 -9.48
N GLY A 58 11.61 5.49 -8.53
CA GLY A 58 12.21 6.83 -8.62
C GLY A 58 11.22 7.98 -8.42
N GLN A 59 9.99 7.70 -7.99
CA GLN A 59 8.94 8.69 -7.76
C GLN A 59 9.01 9.21 -6.31
N TYR A 60 10.15 9.80 -5.95
CA TYR A 60 10.50 10.15 -4.58
C TYR A 60 9.47 11.05 -3.89
N ASN A 61 8.99 12.09 -4.57
CA ASN A 61 8.00 13.02 -4.01
C ASN A 61 6.71 12.30 -3.58
N GLN A 62 6.21 11.40 -4.42
CA GLN A 62 4.98 10.65 -4.14
C GLN A 62 5.21 9.65 -3.00
N GLY A 63 6.37 8.99 -2.99
CA GLY A 63 6.74 8.05 -1.93
C GLY A 63 6.83 8.72 -0.57
N LEU A 64 7.49 9.87 -0.46
CA LEU A 64 7.64 10.61 0.79
C LEU A 64 6.30 11.11 1.33
N ILE A 65 5.41 11.63 0.47
CA ILE A 65 4.05 12.05 0.88
C ILE A 65 3.26 10.88 1.47
N LEU A 66 3.41 9.68 0.93
CA LEU A 66 2.72 8.50 1.44
C LEU A 66 3.32 7.98 2.75
N PHE A 67 4.64 8.09 2.92
CA PHE A 67 5.27 7.78 4.20
C PHE A 67 4.87 8.75 5.30
N ASP A 68 4.80 10.04 5.01
CA ASP A 68 4.33 11.04 5.97
C ASP A 68 2.91 10.73 6.45
N LYS A 69 2.02 10.31 5.54
CA LYS A 69 0.65 9.89 5.87
C LYS A 69 0.57 8.56 6.63
N SER A 70 1.64 7.77 6.62
CA SER A 70 1.71 6.47 7.30
C SER A 70 2.11 6.59 8.78
N LEU A 71 2.55 7.76 9.23
CA LEU A 71 2.93 8.02 10.63
C LEU A 71 1.70 8.39 11.47
#